data_AF-A0A934DMJ7-F1
#
_entry.id   AF-A0A934DMJ7-F1
#
_cell.length_a   1.000
_cell.length_b   1.000
_cell.length_c   1.000
_cell.angle_alpha   90.00
_cell.angle_beta   90.00
_cell.angle_gamma   90.00
#
_symmetry.space_group_name_H-M   'P 1'
#
loop_
_entity.id
_entity.type
_entity.pdbx_description
1 polymer ?
#
loop_
_entity_poly.entity_id
_entity_poly.type
_entity_poly.pdbx_seq_one_letter_code
_entity_poly.pdbx_strand_id
1 'polypeptide(L)'
;MTAYVHQIDPNEAGRFLDEVRLGSRTLLDVRQDFEYAEGHLPGARHIPLPELSERVGELDRNLPLLTYCRSGARSLAAANMLAGMGFREIMSLKGGMMAWEGAQAQGPADLGMASLAEASTPAELLERAWGMELALQDFYLALAGRAADEELAGLFRRFAGFEERHRRTLFEIWSRLDGSAKDDAAREAFEARGRASISPGVLEGGIPAADYLGLLSDPANSGEAFELAMAVEAQALDLYMRRAGIAGDAESRRTLTLLAEEERAHLKVLGAFADGRGRL
;
A
#
# COMPACT_ATOMS: atom_id res chain seq x y z
N MET A 1 6.10 -8.79 34.13
CA MET A 1 6.30 -7.33 34.01
C MET A 1 5.42 -6.88 32.86
N THR A 2 4.39 -6.07 33.12
CA THR A 2 3.49 -5.56 32.06
C THR A 2 4.28 -4.61 31.17
N ALA A 3 4.21 -4.78 29.85
CA ALA A 3 4.87 -3.87 28.93
C ALA A 3 4.32 -2.45 29.10
N TYR A 4 5.19 -1.44 29.01
CA TYR A 4 4.77 -0.04 29.05
C TYR A 4 4.24 0.38 27.68
N VAL A 5 3.10 1.08 27.65
CA VAL A 5 2.53 1.63 26.42
C VAL A 5 3.15 2.99 26.13
N HIS A 6 3.82 3.10 24.99
CA HIS A 6 4.42 4.35 24.53
C HIS A 6 3.40 5.15 23.70
N GLN A 7 2.91 6.28 24.23
CA GLN A 7 2.18 7.21 23.38
C GLN A 7 3.19 8.01 22.56
N ILE A 8 3.04 7.97 21.24
CA ILE A 8 3.93 8.66 20.30
C ILE A 8 3.14 9.66 19.48
N ASP A 9 3.76 10.79 19.14
CA ASP A 9 3.16 11.80 18.28
C ASP A 9 3.19 11.40 16.78
N PRO A 10 2.50 12.12 15.88
CA PRO A 10 2.48 11.78 14.46
C PRO A 10 3.86 11.75 13.79
N ASN A 11 4.80 12.58 14.20
CA ASN A 11 6.16 12.60 13.63
C ASN A 11 6.96 11.37 14.08
N GLU A 12 6.85 11.01 15.36
CA GLU A 12 7.42 9.77 15.89
C GLU A 12 6.81 8.53 15.22
N ALA A 13 5.50 8.52 15.02
CA ALA A 13 4.81 7.46 14.29
C ALA A 13 5.28 7.37 12.83
N GLY A 14 5.44 8.51 12.15
CA GLY A 14 6.00 8.58 10.80
C GLY A 14 7.40 7.98 10.73
N ARG A 15 8.29 8.36 11.64
CA ARG A 15 9.64 7.76 11.74
C ARG A 15 9.58 6.25 11.99
N PHE A 16 8.72 5.80 12.91
CA PHE A 16 8.51 4.37 13.13
C PHE A 16 8.02 3.66 11.86
N LEU A 17 7.11 4.28 11.10
CA LEU A 17 6.60 3.72 9.85
C LEU A 17 7.64 3.68 8.73
N ASP A 18 8.62 4.56 8.78
CA ASP A 18 9.70 4.65 7.80
C ASP A 18 10.91 3.78 8.12
N GLU A 19 11.33 3.72 9.38
CA GLU A 19 12.55 3.04 9.82
C GLU A 19 12.33 1.55 10.05
N VAL A 20 11.14 1.16 10.50
CA VAL A 20 10.84 -0.24 10.75
C VAL A 20 10.30 -0.87 9.47
N ARG A 21 11.02 -1.89 9.00
CA ARG A 21 10.73 -2.62 7.76
C ARG A 21 9.29 -3.15 7.75
N LEU A 22 8.63 -3.09 6.60
CA LEU A 22 7.33 -3.73 6.40
C LEU A 22 7.44 -5.24 6.67
N GLY A 23 6.39 -5.81 7.27
CA GLY A 23 6.37 -7.20 7.72
C GLY A 23 7.12 -7.49 9.03
N SER A 24 7.91 -6.53 9.55
CA SER A 24 8.59 -6.63 10.85
C SER A 24 7.91 -5.80 11.95
N ARG A 25 6.68 -5.36 11.71
CA ARG A 25 5.86 -4.55 12.62
C ARG A 25 4.39 -4.77 12.36
N THR A 26 3.57 -4.44 13.35
CA THR A 26 2.10 -4.41 13.22
C THR A 26 1.60 -2.99 13.31
N LEU A 27 0.78 -2.59 12.34
CA LEU A 27 -0.03 -1.38 12.42
C LEU A 27 -1.48 -1.80 12.63
N LEU A 28 -2.08 -1.39 13.74
CA LEU A 28 -3.40 -1.87 14.17
C LEU A 28 -4.42 -0.73 14.18
N ASP A 29 -5.41 -0.83 13.30
CA ASP A 29 -6.59 0.03 13.31
C ASP A 29 -7.69 -0.62 14.18
N VAL A 30 -8.07 0.06 15.27
CA VAL A 30 -9.12 -0.41 16.19
C VAL A 30 -10.46 0.34 16.06
N ARG A 31 -10.65 1.06 14.96
CA ARG A 31 -11.89 1.79 14.64
C ARG A 31 -13.00 0.85 14.16
N GLN A 32 -14.17 1.40 13.82
CA GLN A 32 -15.26 0.66 13.19
C GLN A 32 -15.04 0.58 11.67
N ASP A 33 -15.68 -0.38 10.99
CA ASP A 33 -15.54 -0.64 9.55
C ASP A 33 -15.72 0.61 8.68
N PHE A 34 -16.74 1.43 8.98
CA PHE A 34 -17.00 2.64 8.20
C PHE A 34 -15.87 3.68 8.35
N GLU A 35 -15.26 3.79 9.54
CA GLU A 35 -14.16 4.73 9.77
C GLU A 35 -12.88 4.25 9.06
N TYR A 36 -12.66 2.93 8.99
CA TYR A 36 -11.57 2.35 8.19
C TYR A 36 -11.78 2.65 6.71
N ALA A 37 -13.01 2.44 6.21
CA ALA A 37 -13.35 2.67 4.82
C ALA A 37 -13.27 4.13 4.39
N GLU A 38 -13.52 5.09 5.27
CA GLU A 38 -13.36 6.53 4.98
C GLU A 38 -11.88 6.93 4.79
N GLY A 39 -10.95 6.19 5.37
CA GLY A 39 -9.52 6.48 5.27
C GLY A 39 -8.73 5.85 6.39
N HIS A 40 -7.65 5.13 6.07
CA HIS A 40 -6.82 4.39 7.01
C HIS A 40 -5.34 4.45 6.62
N LEU A 41 -4.45 4.12 7.56
CA LEU A 41 -3.04 4.01 7.27
C LEU A 41 -2.77 2.78 6.39
N PRO A 42 -2.06 2.91 5.25
CA PRO A 42 -1.80 1.79 4.36
C PRO A 42 -1.13 0.59 5.06
N GLY A 43 -1.67 -0.59 4.83
CA GLY A 43 -1.19 -1.85 5.41
C GLY A 43 -1.58 -2.05 6.87
N ALA A 44 -2.51 -1.24 7.39
CA ALA A 44 -3.07 -1.46 8.72
C ALA A 44 -3.88 -2.76 8.76
N ARG A 45 -3.65 -3.54 9.81
CA ARG A 45 -4.55 -4.63 10.18
C ARG A 45 -5.77 -4.03 10.86
N HIS A 46 -6.96 -4.28 10.31
CA HIS A 46 -8.20 -3.81 10.88
C HIS A 46 -8.81 -4.83 11.85
N ILE A 47 -8.87 -4.47 13.13
CA ILE A 47 -9.56 -5.24 14.17
C ILE A 47 -10.26 -4.25 15.10
N PRO A 48 -11.58 -4.02 14.93
CA PRO A 48 -12.34 -3.15 15.80
C PRO A 48 -12.14 -3.46 17.28
N LEU A 49 -12.01 -2.42 18.12
CA LEU A 49 -11.75 -2.60 19.55
C LEU A 49 -12.66 -3.64 20.25
N PRO A 50 -13.98 -3.70 19.98
CA PRO A 50 -14.85 -4.71 20.58
C PRO A 50 -14.48 -6.16 20.24
N GLU A 51 -13.84 -6.40 19.10
CA GLU A 51 -13.46 -7.73 18.61
C GLU A 51 -12.04 -8.13 19.00
N LEU A 52 -11.23 -7.16 19.46
CA LEU A 52 -9.78 -7.31 19.60
C LEU A 52 -9.39 -8.43 20.57
N SER A 53 -10.15 -8.66 21.64
CA SER A 53 -9.87 -9.76 22.58
C SER A 53 -10.04 -11.14 21.96
N GLU A 54 -11.02 -11.30 21.06
CA GLU A 54 -11.32 -12.57 20.40
C GLU A 54 -10.35 -12.82 19.24
N ARG A 55 -9.92 -11.74 18.58
CA ARG A 55 -9.06 -11.75 17.40
C ARG A 55 -7.57 -11.53 17.73
N VAL A 56 -7.18 -11.52 19.01
CA VAL A 56 -5.77 -11.30 19.41
C VAL A 56 -4.79 -12.31 18.81
N GLY A 57 -5.25 -13.52 18.48
CA GLY A 57 -4.44 -14.57 17.84
C GLY A 57 -3.99 -14.22 16.43
N GLU A 58 -4.57 -13.18 15.82
CA GLU A 58 -4.17 -12.65 14.52
C GLU A 58 -2.91 -11.79 14.57
N LEU A 59 -2.45 -11.42 15.76
CA LEU A 59 -1.34 -10.49 15.97
C LEU A 59 -0.11 -11.22 16.53
N ASP A 60 1.08 -10.89 16.00
CA ASP A 60 2.33 -11.40 16.55
C ASP A 60 2.79 -10.56 17.74
N ARG A 61 2.81 -11.17 18.92
CA ARG A 61 3.21 -10.54 20.20
C ARG A 61 4.67 -10.12 20.25
N ASN A 62 5.49 -10.64 19.32
CA ASN A 62 6.92 -10.40 19.27
C ASN A 62 7.29 -9.21 18.38
N LEU A 63 6.36 -8.73 17.54
CA LEU A 63 6.60 -7.58 16.68
C LEU A 63 6.24 -6.27 17.39
N PRO A 64 6.98 -5.17 17.12
CA PRO A 64 6.56 -3.83 17.50
C PRO A 64 5.16 -3.53 16.94
N LEU A 65 4.28 -3.02 17.78
CA LEU A 65 2.88 -2.78 17.43
C LEU A 65 2.51 -1.32 17.66
N LEU A 66 2.04 -0.64 16.61
CA LEU A 66 1.45 0.70 16.69
C LEU A 66 -0.07 0.59 16.57
N THR A 67 -0.78 0.95 17.63
CA THR A 67 -2.25 1.08 17.60
C THR A 67 -2.66 2.49 17.23
N TYR A 68 -3.76 2.63 16.49
CA TYR A 68 -4.39 3.91 16.25
C TYR A 68 -5.91 3.80 16.16
N CYS A 69 -6.57 4.92 16.39
CA CYS A 69 -8.01 5.05 16.19
C CYS A 69 -8.32 6.46 15.66
N ARG A 70 -9.57 6.92 15.75
CA ARG A 70 -9.94 8.27 15.28
C ARG A 70 -9.20 9.40 16.01
N SER A 71 -9.20 9.38 17.35
CA SER A 71 -8.70 10.50 18.19
C SER A 71 -7.63 10.10 19.22
N GLY A 72 -7.27 8.81 19.31
CA GLY A 72 -6.25 8.26 20.22
C GLY A 72 -6.80 7.58 21.49
N ALA A 73 -8.04 7.83 21.90
CA ALA A 73 -8.59 7.25 23.14
C ALA A 73 -8.79 5.72 23.06
N ARG A 74 -9.43 5.23 21.99
CA ARG A 74 -9.66 3.78 21.79
C ARG A 74 -8.37 3.00 21.58
N SER A 75 -7.39 3.58 20.85
CA SER A 75 -6.11 2.93 20.61
C SER A 75 -5.28 2.82 21.88
N LEU A 76 -5.31 3.83 22.75
CA LEU A 76 -4.67 3.73 24.06
C LEU A 76 -5.29 2.61 24.92
N ALA A 77 -6.61 2.46 24.91
CA ALA A 77 -7.27 1.35 25.59
C ALA A 77 -6.86 -0.01 25.00
N ALA A 78 -6.84 -0.13 23.67
CA ALA A 78 -6.38 -1.31 22.95
C ALA A 78 -4.94 -1.68 23.32
N ALA A 79 -4.03 -0.69 23.29
CA ALA A 79 -2.63 -0.88 23.62
C ALA A 79 -2.42 -1.38 25.05
N ASN A 80 -3.14 -0.82 26.03
CA ASN A 80 -3.07 -1.29 27.41
C ASN A 80 -3.60 -2.72 27.58
N MET A 81 -4.68 -3.06 26.87
CA MET A 81 -5.21 -4.42 26.86
C MET A 81 -4.18 -5.41 26.29
N LEU A 82 -3.58 -5.09 25.15
CA LEU A 82 -2.55 -5.92 24.51
C LEU A 82 -1.29 -6.03 25.39
N ALA A 83 -0.89 -4.97 26.09
CA ALA A 83 0.21 -5.01 27.06
C ALA A 83 -0.06 -6.01 28.19
N GLY A 84 -1.30 -6.04 28.70
CA GLY A 84 -1.76 -7.02 29.67
C GLY A 84 -1.76 -8.46 29.13
N MET A 85 -1.88 -8.63 27.81
CA MET A 85 -1.86 -9.92 27.12
C MET A 85 -0.44 -10.37 26.70
N GLY A 86 0.60 -9.63 27.08
CA GLY A 86 2.00 -10.02 26.89
C GLY A 86 2.64 -9.56 25.58
N PHE A 87 2.03 -8.61 24.86
CA PHE A 87 2.72 -7.89 23.78
C PHE A 87 3.84 -7.04 24.39
N ARG A 88 5.02 -7.06 23.76
CA ARG A 88 6.25 -6.57 24.39
C ARG A 88 6.58 -5.11 24.07
N GLU A 89 6.29 -4.68 22.85
CA GLU A 89 6.62 -3.35 22.35
C GLU A 89 5.36 -2.74 21.72
N ILE A 90 4.70 -1.85 22.44
CA ILE A 90 3.40 -1.31 22.06
C ILE A 90 3.42 0.21 22.11
N MET A 91 3.01 0.78 20.99
CA MET A 91 2.82 2.21 20.81
C MET A 91 1.34 2.53 20.55
N SER A 92 0.92 3.72 20.92
CA SER A 92 -0.39 4.29 20.54
C SER A 92 -0.19 5.66 19.91
N LEU A 93 -0.77 5.86 18.73
CA LEU A 93 -0.74 7.16 18.04
C LEU A 93 -1.56 8.19 18.82
N LYS A 94 -0.88 9.22 19.35
CA LYS A 94 -1.52 10.34 20.02
C LYS A 94 -2.27 11.19 19.00
N GLY A 95 -3.54 11.52 19.31
CA GLY A 95 -4.42 12.24 18.38
C GLY A 95 -5.08 11.36 17.31
N GLY A 96 -4.65 10.10 17.16
CA GLY A 96 -5.21 9.17 16.18
C GLY A 96 -5.11 9.68 14.74
N MET A 97 -6.00 9.21 13.87
CA MET A 97 -6.10 9.66 12.47
C MET A 97 -6.35 11.16 12.33
N MET A 98 -7.01 11.80 13.31
CA MET A 98 -7.23 13.25 13.26
C MET A 98 -5.93 14.07 13.29
N ALA A 99 -4.85 13.50 13.80
CA ALA A 99 -3.54 14.14 13.84
C ALA A 99 -2.57 13.59 12.78
N TRP A 100 -3.01 12.66 11.94
CA TRP A 100 -2.19 12.05 10.91
C TRP A 100 -2.30 12.81 9.59
N GLU A 101 -1.15 13.25 9.06
CA GLU A 101 -1.06 14.02 7.81
C GLU A 101 -0.35 13.23 6.69
N GLY A 102 0.08 11.99 6.96
CA GLY A 102 0.72 11.15 5.95
C GLY A 102 -0.28 10.47 5.02
N ALA A 103 0.26 9.63 4.13
CA ALA A 103 -0.54 8.87 3.16
C ALA A 103 -1.65 8.04 3.82
N GLN A 104 -2.79 7.93 3.12
CA GLN A 104 -3.97 7.17 3.54
C GLN A 104 -4.49 6.35 2.37
N ALA A 105 -4.86 5.11 2.67
CA ALA A 105 -5.65 4.23 1.82
C ALA A 105 -7.14 4.38 2.18
N GLN A 106 -8.04 3.98 1.28
CA GLN A 106 -9.49 4.15 1.44
C GLN A 106 -10.26 2.89 1.01
N GLY A 107 -11.50 2.78 1.46
CA GLY A 107 -12.40 1.69 1.13
C GLY A 107 -12.34 0.51 2.10
N PRO A 108 -13.23 -0.48 1.91
CA PRO A 108 -13.38 -1.60 2.84
C PRO A 108 -12.14 -2.50 2.84
N ALA A 109 -11.98 -3.29 3.91
CA ALA A 109 -10.81 -4.15 4.12
C ALA A 109 -10.61 -5.25 3.05
N ASP A 110 -11.62 -5.52 2.22
CA ASP A 110 -11.58 -6.47 1.11
C ASP A 110 -11.37 -5.80 -0.27
N LEU A 111 -11.31 -4.46 -0.34
CA LEU A 111 -11.08 -3.73 -1.59
C LEU A 111 -9.79 -4.19 -2.27
N GLY A 112 -9.87 -4.47 -3.57
CA GLY A 112 -8.73 -4.92 -4.39
C GLY A 112 -8.25 -6.34 -4.12
N MET A 113 -8.69 -7.01 -3.04
CA MET A 113 -8.15 -8.33 -2.66
C MET A 113 -8.43 -9.41 -3.71
N ALA A 114 -9.58 -9.33 -4.38
CA ALA A 114 -9.94 -10.22 -5.48
C ALA A 114 -8.92 -10.17 -6.63
N SER A 115 -8.32 -9.01 -6.88
CA SER A 115 -7.33 -8.79 -7.95
C SER A 115 -6.06 -9.60 -7.74
N LEU A 116 -5.78 -10.12 -6.54
CA LEU A 116 -4.63 -11.00 -6.23
C LEU A 116 -5.06 -12.35 -5.63
N ALA A 117 -6.36 -12.65 -5.59
CA ALA A 117 -6.89 -13.82 -4.88
C ALA A 117 -6.61 -15.14 -5.61
N GLU A 118 -6.61 -15.13 -6.95
CA GLU A 118 -6.46 -16.33 -7.78
C GLU A 118 -5.01 -16.79 -7.93
N ALA A 119 -4.04 -15.92 -7.63
CA ALA A 119 -2.63 -16.30 -7.66
C ALA A 119 -2.34 -17.29 -6.52
N SER A 120 -2.04 -18.51 -6.93
CA SER A 120 -1.75 -19.66 -6.08
C SER A 120 -0.24 -19.87 -5.91
N THR A 121 0.57 -19.20 -6.73
CA THR A 121 2.05 -19.23 -6.65
C THR A 121 2.65 -17.83 -6.59
N PRO A 122 3.90 -17.69 -6.07
CA PRO A 122 4.63 -16.42 -6.13
C PRO A 122 4.86 -15.90 -7.55
N ALA A 123 4.99 -16.79 -8.55
CA ALA A 123 5.16 -16.40 -9.94
C ALA A 123 3.86 -15.79 -10.51
N GLU A 124 2.71 -16.41 -10.26
CA GLU A 124 1.39 -15.86 -10.64
C GLU A 124 1.10 -14.53 -9.95
N LEU A 125 1.53 -14.36 -8.69
CA LEU A 125 1.42 -13.07 -8.00
C LEU A 125 2.21 -11.96 -8.73
N LEU A 126 3.42 -12.27 -9.18
CA LEU A 126 4.25 -11.34 -9.94
C LEU A 126 3.66 -11.02 -11.31
N GLU A 127 3.05 -12.00 -11.98
CA GLU A 127 2.34 -11.76 -13.24
C GLU A 127 1.19 -10.78 -13.05
N ARG A 128 0.40 -10.96 -11.99
CA ARG A 128 -0.74 -10.07 -11.70
C ARG A 128 -0.30 -8.67 -11.28
N ALA A 129 0.71 -8.57 -10.40
CA ALA A 129 1.32 -7.29 -10.03
C ALA A 129 1.81 -6.56 -11.29
N TRP A 130 2.60 -7.23 -12.12
CA TRP A 130 3.07 -6.69 -13.40
C TRP A 130 1.91 -6.28 -14.33
N GLY A 131 0.82 -7.04 -14.39
CA GLY A 131 -0.35 -6.67 -15.16
C GLY A 131 -0.93 -5.33 -14.74
N MET A 132 -1.09 -5.12 -13.43
CA MET A 132 -1.61 -3.87 -12.86
C MET A 132 -0.67 -2.68 -13.10
N GLU A 133 0.64 -2.92 -13.04
CA GLU A 133 1.71 -1.96 -13.32
C GLU A 133 1.66 -1.42 -14.76
N LEU A 134 1.45 -2.32 -15.72
CA LEU A 134 1.25 -1.91 -17.12
C LEU A 134 -0.05 -1.14 -17.29
N ALA A 135 -1.13 -1.57 -16.64
CA ALA A 135 -2.41 -0.87 -16.70
C ALA A 135 -2.30 0.54 -16.13
N LEU A 136 -1.53 0.72 -15.05
CA LEU A 136 -1.24 2.02 -14.46
C LEU A 136 -0.38 2.90 -15.38
N GLN A 137 0.64 2.33 -16.01
CA GLN A 137 1.41 3.04 -17.04
C GLN A 137 0.51 3.49 -18.21
N ASP A 138 -0.31 2.59 -18.76
CA ASP A 138 -1.23 2.88 -19.86
C ASP A 138 -2.23 3.98 -19.45
N PHE A 139 -2.70 3.97 -18.20
CA PHE A 139 -3.57 4.99 -17.63
C PHE A 139 -2.91 6.37 -17.58
N TYR A 140 -1.70 6.50 -17.04
CA TYR A 140 -0.99 7.78 -17.01
C TYR A 140 -0.65 8.29 -18.40
N LEU A 141 -0.25 7.42 -19.34
CA LEU A 141 -0.03 7.83 -20.74
C LEU A 141 -1.32 8.32 -21.40
N ALA A 142 -2.46 7.69 -21.09
CA ALA A 142 -3.76 8.13 -21.57
C ALA A 142 -4.17 9.50 -21.00
N LEU A 143 -3.81 9.80 -19.74
CA LEU A 143 -3.98 11.12 -19.14
C LEU A 143 -3.05 12.15 -19.79
N ALA A 144 -1.78 11.81 -20.03
CA ALA A 144 -0.83 12.68 -20.71
C ALA A 144 -1.31 13.10 -22.11
N GLY A 145 -1.94 12.19 -22.85
CA GLY A 145 -2.52 12.49 -24.17
C GLY A 145 -3.76 13.39 -24.14
N ARG A 146 -4.36 13.59 -22.96
CA ARG A 146 -5.56 14.43 -22.74
C ARG A 146 -5.28 15.68 -21.90
N ALA A 147 -4.05 15.85 -21.43
CA ALA A 147 -3.65 16.95 -20.57
C ALA A 147 -3.86 18.30 -21.28
N ALA A 148 -4.19 19.33 -20.49
CA ALA A 148 -4.50 20.67 -21.00
C ALA A 148 -3.27 21.40 -21.56
N ASP A 149 -2.07 21.07 -21.06
CA ASP A 149 -0.80 21.65 -21.47
C ASP A 149 0.36 20.64 -21.37
N GLU A 150 1.53 21.05 -21.89
CA GLU A 150 2.72 20.18 -21.94
C GLU A 150 3.38 19.98 -20.56
N GLU A 151 3.15 20.88 -19.60
CA GLU A 151 3.68 20.72 -18.24
C GLU A 151 2.97 19.54 -17.55
N LEU A 152 1.65 19.53 -17.59
CA LEU A 152 0.83 18.45 -17.05
C LEU A 152 1.00 17.14 -17.85
N ALA A 153 1.08 17.22 -19.19
CA ALA A 153 1.38 16.05 -20.01
C ALA A 153 2.73 15.45 -19.63
N GLY A 154 3.74 16.30 -19.44
CA GLY A 154 5.06 15.92 -18.98
C GLY A 154 5.04 15.27 -17.60
N LEU A 155 4.23 15.78 -16.67
CA LEU A 155 4.07 15.21 -15.34
C LEU A 155 3.50 13.77 -15.39
N PHE A 156 2.41 13.55 -16.13
CA PHE A 156 1.84 12.21 -16.28
C PHE A 156 2.79 11.23 -16.97
N ARG A 157 3.55 11.67 -17.99
CA ARG A 157 4.58 10.81 -18.60
C ARG A 157 5.69 10.43 -17.62
N ARG A 158 5.97 11.28 -16.62
CA ARG A 158 6.92 10.94 -15.55
C ARG A 158 6.35 9.92 -14.58
N PHE A 159 5.09 10.07 -14.15
CA PHE A 159 4.42 9.06 -13.32
C PHE A 159 4.35 7.70 -14.02
N ALA A 160 4.03 7.68 -15.32
CA ALA A 160 4.07 6.47 -16.15
C ALA A 160 5.45 5.76 -16.17
N GLY A 161 6.52 6.48 -15.83
CA GLY A 161 7.89 5.97 -15.77
C GLY A 161 8.35 5.49 -14.39
N PHE A 162 7.60 5.77 -13.30
CA PHE A 162 7.99 5.35 -11.93
C PHE A 162 8.14 3.84 -11.84
N GLU A 163 7.18 3.15 -12.45
CA GLU A 163 7.09 1.70 -12.45
C GLU A 163 8.10 0.97 -13.33
N GLU A 164 8.87 1.67 -14.18
CA GLU A 164 9.84 1.00 -15.04
C GLU A 164 10.95 0.31 -14.26
N ARG A 165 11.39 0.95 -13.16
CA ARG A 165 12.41 0.36 -12.29
C ARG A 165 11.84 -0.84 -11.53
N HIS A 166 10.63 -0.69 -11.03
CA HIS A 166 9.93 -1.73 -10.28
C HIS A 166 9.72 -2.98 -11.14
N ARG A 167 9.15 -2.81 -12.34
CA ARG A 167 8.98 -3.89 -13.32
C ARG A 167 10.28 -4.64 -13.58
N ARG A 168 11.42 -3.98 -13.79
CA ARG A 168 12.71 -4.68 -14.00
C ARG A 168 13.03 -5.67 -12.86
N THR A 169 12.83 -5.26 -11.62
CA THR A 169 13.00 -6.12 -10.43
C THR A 169 12.02 -7.29 -10.43
N LEU A 170 10.74 -7.04 -10.78
CA LEU A 170 9.73 -8.10 -10.87
C LEU A 170 10.07 -9.16 -11.90
N PHE A 171 10.53 -8.75 -13.09
CA PHE A 171 10.97 -9.69 -14.10
C PHE A 171 12.15 -10.54 -13.62
N GLU A 172 13.14 -9.93 -12.95
CA GLU A 172 14.28 -10.67 -12.42
C GLU A 172 13.89 -11.73 -11.39
N ILE A 173 12.96 -11.41 -10.49
CA ILE A 173 12.45 -12.34 -9.48
C ILE A 173 11.61 -13.42 -10.15
N TRP A 174 10.71 -13.03 -11.04
CA TRP A 174 9.84 -13.94 -11.77
C TRP A 174 10.65 -14.94 -12.60
N SER A 175 11.64 -14.49 -13.38
CA SER A 175 12.51 -15.39 -14.16
C SER A 175 13.21 -16.43 -13.30
N ARG A 176 13.62 -16.06 -12.06
CA ARG A 176 14.23 -17.02 -11.12
C ARG A 176 13.23 -18.06 -10.61
N LEU A 177 11.99 -17.63 -10.31
CA LEU A 177 10.95 -18.49 -9.76
C LEU A 177 10.39 -19.45 -10.82
N ASP A 178 10.19 -18.95 -12.03
CA ASP A 178 9.67 -19.71 -13.17
C ASP A 178 10.77 -20.59 -13.82
N GLY A 179 12.04 -20.21 -13.66
CA GLY A 179 13.16 -20.86 -14.34
C GLY A 179 13.36 -20.40 -15.79
N SER A 180 12.71 -19.29 -16.17
CA SER A 180 12.81 -18.69 -17.49
C SER A 180 14.14 -17.96 -17.74
N ALA A 181 14.51 -17.85 -19.01
CA ALA A 181 15.63 -17.02 -19.45
C ALA A 181 15.38 -15.53 -19.17
N LYS A 182 16.47 -14.75 -19.10
CA LYS A 182 16.44 -13.29 -18.92
C LYS A 182 16.67 -12.59 -20.26
N ASP A 183 15.81 -12.87 -21.22
CA ASP A 183 15.84 -12.28 -22.55
C ASP A 183 14.52 -11.58 -22.90
N ASP A 184 14.50 -10.88 -24.04
CA ASP A 184 13.34 -10.11 -24.47
C ASP A 184 12.12 -10.99 -24.77
N ALA A 185 12.32 -12.20 -25.30
CA ALA A 185 11.22 -13.11 -25.60
C ALA A 185 10.53 -13.60 -24.31
N ALA A 186 11.30 -13.94 -23.28
CA ALA A 186 10.76 -14.30 -21.97
C ALA A 186 10.05 -13.11 -21.30
N ARG A 187 10.59 -11.90 -21.45
CA ARG A 187 9.97 -10.67 -20.93
C ARG A 187 8.63 -10.38 -21.63
N GLU A 188 8.58 -10.49 -22.95
CA GLU A 188 7.34 -10.32 -23.73
C GLU A 188 6.28 -11.37 -23.34
N ALA A 189 6.69 -12.62 -23.14
CA ALA A 189 5.79 -13.67 -22.69
C ALA A 189 5.26 -13.42 -21.26
N PHE A 190 6.11 -12.93 -20.36
CA PHE A 190 5.72 -12.53 -19.00
C PHE A 190 4.75 -11.34 -19.03
N GLU A 191 5.03 -10.33 -19.85
CA GLU A 191 4.14 -9.19 -20.05
C GLU A 191 2.77 -9.63 -20.55
N ALA A 192 2.73 -10.51 -21.55
CA ALA A 192 1.48 -11.05 -22.10
C ALA A 192 0.67 -11.84 -21.05
N ARG A 193 1.33 -12.65 -20.21
CA ARG A 193 0.68 -13.34 -19.09
C ARG A 193 0.14 -12.35 -18.07
N GLY A 194 0.93 -11.34 -17.72
CA GLY A 194 0.52 -10.29 -16.78
C GLY A 194 -0.73 -9.55 -17.27
N ARG A 195 -0.75 -9.09 -18.52
CA ARG A 195 -1.95 -8.44 -19.13
C ARG A 195 -3.17 -9.35 -19.15
N ALA A 196 -3.00 -10.64 -19.40
CA ALA A 196 -4.10 -11.61 -19.40
C ALA A 196 -4.59 -11.99 -17.98
N SER A 197 -3.78 -11.74 -16.95
CA SER A 197 -4.05 -12.16 -15.57
C SER A 197 -4.89 -11.17 -14.76
N ILE A 198 -5.13 -9.97 -15.30
CA ILE A 198 -5.89 -8.91 -14.63
C ILE A 198 -7.16 -8.57 -15.40
N SER A 199 -8.16 -8.04 -14.70
CA SER A 199 -9.33 -7.47 -15.36
C SER A 199 -8.94 -6.18 -16.10
N PRO A 200 -9.38 -5.95 -17.34
CA PRO A 200 -9.04 -4.75 -18.10
C PRO A 200 -9.38 -3.46 -17.34
N GLY A 201 -8.42 -2.54 -17.28
CA GLY A 201 -8.60 -1.23 -16.63
C GLY A 201 -8.54 -1.23 -15.11
N VAL A 202 -8.27 -2.38 -14.48
CA VAL A 202 -7.90 -2.44 -13.05
C VAL A 202 -6.45 -1.99 -12.92
N LEU A 203 -6.26 -0.92 -12.15
CA LEU A 203 -4.96 -0.36 -11.84
C LEU A 203 -4.34 -1.08 -10.64
N GLU A 204 -3.11 -0.69 -10.33
CA GLU A 204 -2.46 -1.08 -9.11
C GLU A 204 -3.24 -0.62 -7.87
N GLY A 205 -3.21 -1.44 -6.80
CA GLY A 205 -4.17 -1.37 -5.71
C GLY A 205 -5.49 -2.10 -6.00
N GLY A 206 -5.66 -2.65 -7.20
CA GLY A 206 -6.80 -3.49 -7.55
C GLY A 206 -8.09 -2.72 -7.77
N ILE A 207 -7.98 -1.43 -8.09
CA ILE A 207 -9.11 -0.49 -8.26
C ILE A 207 -9.26 -0.13 -9.75
N PRO A 208 -10.48 -0.10 -10.30
CA PRO A 208 -10.71 0.37 -11.67
C PRO A 208 -10.27 1.83 -11.89
N ALA A 209 -9.65 2.11 -13.03
CA ALA A 209 -9.23 3.46 -13.39
C ALA A 209 -10.36 4.50 -13.36
N ALA A 210 -11.58 4.08 -13.69
CA ALA A 210 -12.77 4.95 -13.68
C ALA A 210 -13.08 5.50 -12.27
N ASP A 211 -12.81 4.72 -11.23
CA ASP A 211 -13.08 5.12 -9.84
C ASP A 211 -12.12 6.23 -9.41
N TYR A 212 -10.86 6.17 -9.84
CA TYR A 212 -9.88 7.24 -9.62
C TYR A 212 -10.20 8.52 -10.41
N LEU A 213 -10.64 8.38 -11.67
CA LEU A 213 -11.03 9.54 -12.47
C LEU A 213 -12.22 10.29 -11.87
N GLY A 214 -13.10 9.59 -11.15
CA GLY A 214 -14.21 10.20 -10.42
C GLY A 214 -13.77 11.08 -9.23
N LEU A 215 -12.52 10.95 -8.78
CA LEU A 215 -11.95 11.76 -7.70
C LEU A 215 -11.36 13.08 -8.19
N LEU A 216 -11.01 13.18 -9.48
CA LEU A 216 -10.49 14.41 -10.08
C LEU A 216 -11.65 15.39 -10.32
N SER A 217 -11.58 16.55 -9.67
CA SER A 217 -12.51 17.66 -9.88
C SER A 217 -12.12 18.51 -11.08
N ASP A 218 -10.82 18.67 -11.31
CA ASP A 218 -10.22 19.32 -12.47
C ASP A 218 -9.03 18.49 -13.00
N PRO A 219 -9.24 17.67 -14.04
CA PRO A 219 -8.16 16.89 -14.67
C PRO A 219 -7.01 17.72 -15.25
N ALA A 220 -7.16 19.05 -15.35
CA ALA A 220 -6.11 19.98 -15.77
C ALA A 220 -5.27 20.54 -14.60
N ASN A 221 -5.59 20.19 -13.35
CA ASN A 221 -4.90 20.66 -12.16
C ASN A 221 -3.74 19.73 -11.79
N SER A 222 -2.51 20.25 -11.76
CA SER A 222 -1.32 19.48 -11.40
C SER A 222 -1.29 19.03 -9.92
N GLY A 223 -1.93 19.77 -9.02
CA GLY A 223 -2.11 19.36 -7.62
C GLY A 223 -2.97 18.11 -7.52
N GLU A 224 -4.09 18.06 -8.25
CA GLU A 224 -4.94 16.87 -8.31
C GLU A 224 -4.24 15.68 -8.97
N ALA A 225 -3.32 15.92 -9.91
CA ALA A 225 -2.48 14.87 -10.48
C ALA A 225 -1.54 14.22 -9.44
N PHE A 226 -0.96 15.01 -8.53
CA PHE A 226 -0.15 14.49 -7.42
C PHE A 226 -1.01 13.74 -6.40
N GLU A 227 -2.18 14.29 -6.05
CA GLU A 227 -3.12 13.61 -5.14
C GLU A 227 -3.59 12.27 -5.70
N LEU A 228 -3.89 12.22 -7.00
CA LEU A 228 -4.19 10.98 -7.71
C LEU A 228 -3.05 9.98 -7.62
N ALA A 229 -1.82 10.40 -7.96
CA ALA A 229 -0.67 9.51 -7.90
C ALA A 229 -0.46 8.97 -6.48
N MET A 230 -0.46 9.84 -5.47
CA MET A 230 -0.36 9.43 -4.07
C MET A 230 -1.48 8.48 -3.64
N ALA A 231 -2.71 8.70 -4.09
CA ALA A 231 -3.83 7.82 -3.82
C ALA A 231 -3.66 6.44 -4.45
N VAL A 232 -3.13 6.35 -5.68
CA VAL A 232 -2.81 5.07 -6.32
C VAL A 232 -1.73 4.33 -5.53
N GLU A 233 -0.59 4.97 -5.25
CA GLU A 233 0.51 4.35 -4.50
C GLU A 233 0.07 3.89 -3.10
N ALA A 234 -0.75 4.70 -2.40
CA ALA A 234 -1.25 4.34 -1.07
C ALA A 234 -2.17 3.11 -1.10
N GLN A 235 -3.02 2.99 -2.12
CA GLN A 235 -3.91 1.83 -2.29
C GLN A 235 -3.12 0.58 -2.71
N ALA A 236 -2.09 0.73 -3.55
CA ALA A 236 -1.17 -0.34 -3.92
C ALA A 236 -0.42 -0.88 -2.70
N LEU A 237 0.23 0.00 -1.92
CA LEU A 237 0.88 -0.32 -0.66
C LEU A 237 -0.07 -1.08 0.29
N ASP A 238 -1.29 -0.57 0.45
CA ASP A 238 -2.29 -1.16 1.32
C ASP A 238 -2.71 -2.56 0.86
N LEU A 239 -3.05 -2.72 -0.42
CA LEU A 239 -3.40 -4.02 -1.01
C LEU A 239 -2.30 -5.06 -0.78
N TYR A 240 -1.05 -4.70 -1.11
CA TYR A 240 0.07 -5.63 -0.99
C TYR A 240 0.33 -6.04 0.45
N MET A 241 0.26 -5.10 1.40
CA MET A 241 0.43 -5.40 2.82
C MET A 241 -0.71 -6.24 3.39
N ARG A 242 -1.97 -5.96 3.03
CA ARG A 242 -3.11 -6.80 3.43
C ARG A 242 -2.98 -8.21 2.88
N ARG A 243 -2.60 -8.35 1.60
CA ARG A 243 -2.37 -9.67 0.97
C ARG A 243 -1.21 -10.41 1.61
N ALA A 244 -0.11 -9.72 1.93
CA ALA A 244 1.06 -10.32 2.61
C ALA A 244 0.68 -10.89 3.99
N GLY A 245 -0.20 -10.19 4.73
CA GLY A 245 -0.68 -10.61 6.04
C GLY A 245 -1.46 -11.93 6.05
N ILE A 246 -2.06 -12.31 4.92
CA ILE A 246 -2.82 -13.55 4.76
C ILE A 246 -2.17 -14.56 3.81
N ALA A 247 -0.97 -14.27 3.29
CA ALA A 247 -0.27 -15.18 2.39
C ALA A 247 0.04 -16.50 3.11
N GLY A 248 -0.28 -17.62 2.45
CA GLY A 248 -0.11 -18.97 3.02
C GLY A 248 1.34 -19.45 3.06
N ASP A 249 2.21 -18.89 2.21
CA ASP A 249 3.61 -19.27 2.09
C ASP A 249 4.55 -18.08 2.31
N ALA A 250 5.81 -18.39 2.66
CA ALA A 250 6.81 -17.38 2.99
C ALA A 250 7.34 -16.63 1.77
N GLU A 251 7.26 -17.20 0.57
CA GLU A 251 7.80 -16.58 -0.65
C GLU A 251 6.84 -15.53 -1.19
N SER A 252 5.55 -15.86 -1.32
CA SER A 252 4.48 -14.90 -1.65
C SER A 252 4.47 -13.72 -0.67
N ARG A 253 4.61 -13.99 0.64
CA ARG A 253 4.70 -12.93 1.66
C ARG A 253 5.89 -12.01 1.40
N ARG A 254 7.07 -12.57 1.13
CA ARG A 254 8.27 -11.77 0.83
C ARG A 254 8.10 -10.95 -0.45
N THR A 255 7.50 -11.53 -1.49
CA THR A 255 7.22 -10.83 -2.75
C THR A 255 6.27 -9.66 -2.53
N LEU A 256 5.15 -9.87 -1.86
CA LEU A 256 4.17 -8.81 -1.57
C LEU A 256 4.75 -7.72 -0.66
N THR A 257 5.55 -8.08 0.35
CA THR A 257 6.27 -7.09 1.15
C THR A 257 7.26 -6.29 0.30
N LEU A 258 7.90 -6.90 -0.70
CA LEU A 258 8.81 -6.17 -1.59
C LEU A 258 8.06 -5.16 -2.47
N LEU A 259 6.93 -5.56 -3.07
CA LEU A 259 6.06 -4.66 -3.84
C LEU A 259 5.66 -3.45 -2.98
N ALA A 260 5.13 -3.71 -1.78
CA ALA A 260 4.76 -2.69 -0.82
C ALA A 260 5.92 -1.73 -0.44
N GLU A 261 7.16 -2.24 -0.38
CA GLU A 261 8.33 -1.42 -0.08
C GLU A 261 8.65 -0.42 -1.22
N GLU A 262 8.43 -0.79 -2.47
CA GLU A 262 8.59 0.10 -3.63
C GLU A 262 7.49 1.18 -3.64
N GLU A 263 6.21 0.82 -3.42
CA GLU A 263 5.11 1.82 -3.35
C GLU A 263 5.33 2.84 -2.23
N ARG A 264 5.87 2.38 -1.09
CA ARG A 264 6.25 3.28 0.00
C ARG A 264 7.37 4.23 -0.42
N ALA A 265 8.30 3.80 -1.27
CA ALA A 265 9.33 4.67 -1.82
C ALA A 265 8.74 5.69 -2.80
N HIS A 266 7.79 5.29 -3.65
CA HIS A 266 7.05 6.20 -4.53
C HIS A 266 6.31 7.28 -3.73
N LEU A 267 5.59 6.91 -2.67
CA LEU A 267 4.93 7.86 -1.77
C LEU A 267 5.88 8.91 -1.18
N LYS A 268 7.10 8.50 -0.78
CA LYS A 268 8.12 9.43 -0.27
C LYS A 268 8.58 10.41 -1.34
N VAL A 269 8.80 9.90 -2.54
CA VAL A 269 9.20 10.70 -3.71
C VAL A 269 8.09 11.71 -4.06
N LEU A 270 6.85 11.26 -4.19
CA LEU A 270 5.67 12.10 -4.46
C LEU A 270 5.44 13.14 -3.36
N GLY A 271 5.52 12.75 -2.10
CA GLY A 271 5.36 13.69 -0.97
C GLY A 271 6.43 14.78 -0.97
N ALA A 272 7.69 14.43 -1.25
CA ALA A 272 8.75 15.43 -1.38
C ALA A 272 8.48 16.43 -2.53
N PHE A 273 7.82 16.00 -3.62
CA PHE A 273 7.40 16.90 -4.70
C PHE A 273 6.25 17.81 -4.32
N ALA A 274 5.20 17.27 -3.69
CA ALA A 274 4.07 18.05 -3.23
C ALA A 274 4.49 19.18 -2.29
N ASP A 275 5.51 18.94 -1.46
CA ASP A 275 6.07 19.94 -0.55
C ASP A 275 7.06 20.93 -1.21
N GLY A 276 7.34 20.78 -2.51
CA GLY A 276 8.34 21.59 -3.21
C GLY A 276 9.80 21.31 -2.80
N ARG A 277 10.05 20.17 -2.15
CA ARG A 277 11.37 19.77 -1.60
C ARG A 277 12.13 18.75 -2.47
N GLY A 278 11.46 18.11 -3.42
CA GLY A 278 12.02 17.10 -4.33
C GLY A 278 12.56 17.66 -5.65
N ARG A 279 13.46 16.91 -6.31
CA ARG A 279 13.80 17.06 -7.75
C ARG A 279 13.56 15.72 -8.46
N LEU A 280 12.77 15.75 -9.54
CA LEU A 280 12.45 14.59 -10.40
C LEU A 280 13.66 14.26 -11.26
#